data_AF-A0A2E4Z5T1-F1
#
_entry.id   AF-A0A2E4Z5T1-F1
#
_cell.length_a   1.000
_cell.length_b   1.000
_cell.length_c   1.000
_cell.angle_alpha   90.00
_cell.angle_beta   90.00
_cell.angle_gamma   90.00
#
_symmetry.space_group_name_H-M   'P 1'
#
loop_
_entity.id
_entity.type
_entity.pdbx_description
1 polymer ?
#
loop_
_entity_poly.entity_id
_entity_poly.type
_entity_poly.pdbx_seq_one_letter_code
_entity_poly.pdbx_strand_id
1 'polypeptide(L)' 'MIRYQPTAQPIAKHAAKSCSDALVAKMAEEMREMAFAGENVSAETLKSRGWTEDTIKRLSGPATERARRLSVRRVA' A
#
# COMPACT_ATOMS: atom_id res chain seq x y z
N MET A 1 4.17 47.02 2.97
CA MET A 1 5.17 46.14 2.35
C MET A 1 4.91 44.71 2.83
N ILE A 2 4.50 43.80 1.94
CA ILE A 2 4.25 42.39 2.31
C ILE A 2 5.58 41.64 2.19
N ARG A 3 6.01 40.97 3.26
CA ARG A 3 7.17 40.07 3.25
C ARG A 3 6.68 38.65 2.95
N TYR A 4 7.04 38.13 1.79
CA TYR A 4 6.81 36.74 1.41
C TYR A 4 7.81 35.84 2.15
N GLN A 5 7.31 34.92 2.97
CA GLN A 5 8.11 33.83 3.53
C GLN A 5 7.80 32.54 2.74
N PRO A 6 8.75 31.98 1.99
CA PRO A 6 8.56 30.68 1.38
C PRO A 6 8.52 29.63 2.49
N THR A 7 7.36 29.03 2.70
CA THR A 7 7.25 27.79 3.46
C THR A 7 8.11 26.76 2.74
N ALA A 8 9.19 26.32 3.39
CA ALA A 8 10.03 25.24 2.89
C ALA A 8 9.11 24.03 2.66
N GLN A 9 8.80 23.75 1.40
CA GLN A 9 8.17 22.49 1.05
C GLN A 9 9.16 21.42 1.50
N PRO A 10 8.77 20.46 2.36
CA PRO A 10 9.62 19.32 2.58
C PRO A 10 9.77 18.68 1.22
N ILE A 11 10.95 18.81 0.63
CA ILE A 11 11.34 18.04 -0.54
C ILE A 11 11.19 16.61 -0.03
N ALA A 12 10.07 15.98 -0.39
CA ALA A 12 9.82 14.60 -0.05
C ALA A 12 10.98 13.87 -0.69
N LYS A 13 11.98 13.54 0.13
CA LYS A 13 13.08 12.69 -0.28
C LYS A 13 12.36 11.50 -0.85
N HIS A 14 12.43 11.33 -2.17
CA HIS A 14 12.06 10.09 -2.81
C HIS A 14 13.10 9.10 -2.30
N ALA A 15 12.92 8.65 -1.05
CA ALA A 15 13.56 7.47 -0.52
C ALA A 15 13.27 6.44 -1.60
N ALA A 16 14.33 5.97 -2.28
CA ALA A 16 14.21 4.98 -3.32
C ALA A 16 13.24 3.92 -2.78
N LYS A 17 12.03 3.85 -3.36
CA LYS A 17 11.01 2.93 -2.86
C LYS A 17 11.68 1.58 -2.88
N SER A 18 11.92 1.02 -1.70
CA SER A 18 12.60 -0.26 -1.62
C SER A 18 11.80 -1.26 -2.46
N CYS A 19 12.44 -2.24 -3.09
CA CYS A 19 11.71 -3.26 -3.85
C CYS A 19 10.58 -3.87 -2.99
N SER A 20 10.83 -4.02 -1.68
CA SER A 20 9.82 -4.38 -0.68
C SER A 20 8.63 -3.41 -0.60
N ASP A 21 8.83 -2.10 -0.60
CA ASP A 21 7.73 -1.12 -0.57
C ASP A 21 6.84 -1.23 -1.81
N ALA A 22 7.44 -1.47 -2.97
CA ALA A 22 6.69 -1.68 -4.21
C ALA A 22 5.85 -2.97 -4.13
N LEU A 23 6.41 -4.06 -3.60
CA LEU A 23 5.69 -5.32 -3.41
C LEU A 23 4.57 -5.19 -2.36
N VAL A 24 4.81 -4.49 -1.26
CA VAL A 24 3.79 -4.18 -0.25
C VAL A 24 2.65 -3.36 -0.86
N ALA A 25 2.98 -2.35 -1.67
CA ALA A 25 1.98 -1.54 -2.35
C ALA A 25 1.15 -2.37 -3.34
N LYS A 26 1.79 -3.25 -4.13
CA LYS A 26 1.10 -4.14 -5.06
C LYS A 26 0.17 -5.11 -4.34
N MET A 27 0.66 -5.78 -3.29
CA MET A 27 -0.15 -6.70 -2.49
C MET A 27 -1.32 -5.97 -1.82
N ALA A 28 -1.09 -4.77 -1.29
CA ALA A 28 -2.15 -3.96 -0.70
C ALA A 28 -3.25 -3.59 -1.71
N GLU A 29 -2.89 -3.29 -2.96
CA GLU A 29 -3.88 -2.98 -3.99
C GLU A 29 -4.69 -4.23 -4.38
N GLU A 30 -4.04 -5.38 -4.57
CA GLU A 30 -4.76 -6.64 -4.84
C GLU A 30 -5.70 -7.04 -3.69
N MET A 31 -5.28 -6.82 -2.44
CA MET A 31 -6.14 -7.02 -1.26
C MET A 31 -7.39 -6.14 -1.30
N ARG A 32 -7.25 -4.89 -1.78
CA ARG A 32 -8.38 -3.96 -1.92
C ARG A 32 -9.31 -4.37 -3.05
N GLU A 33 -8.76 -4.72 -4.20
CA GLU A 33 -9.54 -5.22 -5.34
C GLU A 33 -10.35 -6.47 -4.97
N MET A 34 -9.74 -7.43 -4.25
CA MET A 34 -10.46 -8.58 -3.70
C MET A 34 -11.61 -8.16 -2.78
N ALA A 35 -11.32 -7.25 -1.82
CA ALA A 35 -12.34 -6.78 -0.90
C ALA A 35 -13.50 -6.05 -1.61
N PHE A 36 -13.21 -5.26 -2.66
CA PHE A 36 -14.23 -4.60 -3.47
C PHE A 36 -15.03 -5.59 -4.33
N ALA A 37 -14.40 -6.66 -4.82
CA ALA A 37 -15.05 -7.75 -5.56
C ALA A 37 -15.89 -8.68 -4.65
N GLY A 38 -15.89 -8.48 -3.34
CA GLY A 38 -16.55 -9.37 -2.37
C GLY A 38 -15.80 -10.69 -2.14
N GLU A 39 -14.56 -10.79 -2.62
CA GLU A 39 -13.69 -11.94 -2.38
C GLU A 39 -13.01 -11.85 -1.00
N ASN A 40 -12.83 -13.00 -0.34
CA ASN A 40 -12.12 -13.04 0.93
C ASN A 40 -10.60 -12.92 0.73
N VAL A 41 -9.97 -12.01 1.47
CA VAL A 41 -8.51 -11.86 1.50
C VAL A 41 -7.92 -12.91 2.43
N SER A 42 -7.34 -13.97 1.86
CA SER A 42 -6.72 -15.07 2.59
C SER A 42 -5.39 -15.48 1.95
N ALA A 43 -4.57 -16.24 2.66
CA ALA A 43 -3.31 -16.75 2.10
C ALA A 43 -3.55 -17.60 0.84
N GLU A 44 -4.63 -18.37 0.80
CA GLU A 44 -4.96 -19.24 -0.33
C GLU A 44 -5.40 -18.43 -1.57
N THR A 45 -6.18 -17.36 -1.38
CA THR A 45 -6.57 -16.46 -2.48
C THR A 45 -5.42 -15.58 -2.97
N LEU A 46 -4.47 -15.25 -2.10
CA LEU A 46 -3.22 -14.61 -2.53
C LEU A 46 -2.32 -15.58 -3.30
N LYS A 47 -2.24 -16.85 -2.88
CA LYS A 47 -1.50 -17.89 -3.61
C LYS A 47 -2.08 -18.11 -5.01
N SER A 48 -3.40 -18.15 -5.15
CA SER A 48 -4.05 -18.31 -6.47
C SER A 48 -3.79 -17.13 -7.41
N ARG A 49 -3.52 -15.94 -6.86
CA ARG A 49 -3.09 -14.73 -7.60
C ARG A 49 -1.58 -14.68 -7.91
N GLY A 50 -0.84 -15.73 -7.55
CA GLY A 50 0.58 -15.89 -7.90
C GLY A 50 1.57 -15.45 -6.82
N TRP A 51 1.11 -15.15 -5.60
CA TRP A 51 2.01 -14.85 -4.50
C TRP A 51 2.60 -16.12 -3.88
N THR A 52 3.90 -16.13 -3.64
CA THR A 52 4.55 -17.23 -2.93
C THR A 52 4.27 -17.15 -1.42
N GLU A 53 4.25 -18.30 -0.75
CA GLU A 53 3.95 -18.36 0.68
C GLU A 53 4.92 -17.53 1.54
N ASP A 54 6.20 -17.55 1.19
CA ASP A 54 7.23 -16.73 1.84
C ASP A 54 6.92 -15.22 1.72
N THR A 55 6.53 -14.79 0.51
CA THR A 55 6.18 -13.39 0.26
C THR A 55 4.91 -12.97 1.01
N ILE A 56 3.91 -13.84 1.08
CA ILE A 56 2.68 -13.60 1.85
C ILE A 56 3.01 -13.44 3.33
N LYS A 57 3.79 -14.36 3.90
CA LYS A 57 4.19 -14.29 5.33
C LYS A 57 4.93 -12.99 5.64
N ARG A 58 5.85 -12.56 4.77
CA ARG A 58 6.67 -11.36 4.98
C ARG A 58 5.90 -10.05 4.77
N LEU A 59 5.02 -9.99 3.78
CA LEU A 59 4.42 -8.73 3.32
C LEU A 59 2.97 -8.51 3.78
N SER A 60 2.25 -9.56 4.19
CA SER A 60 0.82 -9.48 4.54
C SER A 60 0.51 -8.46 5.63
N GLY A 61 1.28 -8.41 6.72
CA GLY A 61 1.09 -7.43 7.79
C GLY A 61 1.20 -5.98 7.30
N PRO A 62 2.35 -5.57 6.73
CA PRO A 62 2.52 -4.24 6.13
C PRO A 62 1.50 -3.93 5.02
N ALA A 63 1.14 -4.91 4.18
CA ALA A 63 0.18 -4.74 3.11
C ALA A 63 -1.24 -4.52 3.64
N THR A 64 -1.64 -5.21 4.71
CA THR A 64 -2.95 -5.06 5.36
C THR A 64 -3.09 -3.66 5.96
N GLU A 65 -2.08 -3.20 6.69
CA GLU A 65 -2.07 -1.83 7.25
C GLU A 65 -2.14 -0.77 6.15
N ARG A 66 -1.41 -0.99 5.05
CA ARG A 66 -1.44 -0.09 3.89
C ARG A 66 -2.81 -0.10 3.20
N ALA A 67 -3.39 -1.28 2.97
CA ALA A 67 -4.70 -1.44 2.37
C ALA A 67 -5.78 -0.73 3.21
N ARG A 68 -5.75 -0.94 4.54
CA ARG A 68 -6.65 -0.25 5.48
C ARG A 68 -6.54 1.26 5.39
N ARG A 69 -5.32 1.82 5.41
CA ARG A 69 -5.08 3.27 5.28
C ARG A 69 -5.59 3.83 3.96
N LEU A 70 -5.42 3.09 2.86
CA LEU A 70 -5.85 3.53 1.53
C LEU A 70 -7.37 3.41 1.36
N SER A 71 -8.01 2.39 1.94
CA SER A 71 -9.47 2.24 1.90
C SER A 71 -10.20 3.31 2.69
N VAL A 72 -9.63 3.80 3.80
CA VAL A 72 -10.20 4.93 4.57
C VAL A 72 -10.09 6.27 3.84
N ARG A 73 -9.14 6.42 2.89
CA ARG A 73 -8.79 7.72 2.29
C ARG A 73 -9.61 8.15 1.07
N ARG A 74 -10.73 7.49 0.73
CA ARG A 74 -11.56 7.90 -0.42
C ARG A 74 -13.01 8.20 -0.03
N VAL A 75 -13.19 9.35 0.62
CA VAL A 75 -14.45 10.12 0.60
C VAL A 75 -14.04 11.55 0.24
N ALA A 76 -14.00 11.85 -1.06
CA ALA A 76 -13.82 13.17 -1.62
C ALA A 76 -14.66 13.25 -2.89
#